data_AF-R3WJT5-F1
#
_entry.id   AF-R3WJT5-F1
#
_cell.length_a   1.000
_cell.length_b   1.000
_cell.length_c   1.000
_cell.angle_alpha   90.00
_cell.angle_beta   90.00
_cell.angle_gamma   90.00
#
_symmetry.space_group_name_H-M   'P 1'
#
loop_
_entity.id
_entity.type
_entity.pdbx_description
1 polymer ?
#
loop_
_entity_poly.entity_id
_entity_poly.type
_entity_poly.pdbx_seq_one_letter_code
_entity_poly.pdbx_strand_id
1 'polypeptide(L)'
;MNLGYAHGNRLNQQFDFLEDYEVEEIFSDDTQSYGVFQDPESDYQRMLDYTEPGDCIVIAFLEVISRDYQVLLKFFNELEDLELDLIVLTSPELTLLEWREVLLWIDRNDRLVHPRLIKLKLKQEKSRNKETYSAFSKDSEAKRLYRGVMWQLLGKQKLRTIAEQKGVPIETIYRIQQEFKRVKLAGILAICFFLAIATLKITENFSDNLWIQIVVCVVTTLAILYNTLADDE
;
A
#
# COMPACT_ATOMS: atom_id res chain seq x y z
N MET A 1 -33.49 4.38 -4.37
CA MET A 1 -33.21 3.65 -3.11
C MET A 1 -31.79 3.97 -2.66
N ASN A 2 -31.56 4.00 -1.35
CA ASN A 2 -30.22 4.22 -0.78
C ASN A 2 -29.59 2.87 -0.38
N LEU A 3 -28.52 2.47 -1.05
CA LEU A 3 -27.84 1.19 -0.84
C LEU A 3 -26.47 1.40 -0.20
N GLY A 4 -26.24 0.78 0.96
CA GLY A 4 -24.97 0.83 1.65
C GLY A 4 -23.96 -0.17 1.09
N TYR A 5 -22.71 0.26 0.93
CA TYR A 5 -21.59 -0.64 0.65
C TYR A 5 -20.45 -0.47 1.65
N ALA A 6 -19.97 -1.60 2.17
CA ALA A 6 -18.85 -1.66 3.09
C ALA A 6 -17.77 -2.66 2.62
N HIS A 7 -16.50 -2.28 2.71
CA HIS A 7 -15.38 -3.12 2.27
C HIS A 7 -14.11 -2.87 3.08
N GLY A 8 -13.36 -3.95 3.30
CA GLY A 8 -11.97 -3.87 3.72
C GLY A 8 -11.79 -3.57 5.21
N ASN A 9 -11.06 -2.49 5.54
CA ASN A 9 -10.69 -2.22 6.93
C ASN A 9 -11.79 -1.48 7.68
N ARG A 10 -11.90 -1.75 8.99
CA ARG A 10 -12.82 -1.06 9.91
C ARG A 10 -14.30 -1.23 9.53
N LEU A 11 -14.69 -2.42 9.06
CA LEU A 11 -16.08 -2.73 8.67
C LEU A 11 -17.11 -2.34 9.73
N ASN A 12 -16.88 -2.64 11.01
CA ASN A 12 -17.79 -2.22 12.08
C ASN A 12 -18.04 -0.71 12.09
N GLN A 13 -16.98 0.09 11.93
CA GLN A 13 -17.11 1.55 11.85
C GLN A 13 -17.88 1.98 10.59
N GLN A 14 -17.69 1.29 9.47
CA GLN A 14 -18.45 1.56 8.25
C GLN A 14 -19.94 1.24 8.44
N PHE A 15 -20.25 0.10 9.06
CA PHE A 15 -21.62 -0.27 9.41
C PHE A 15 -22.26 0.76 10.33
N ASP A 16 -21.55 1.22 11.38
CA ASP A 16 -22.06 2.28 12.26
C ASP A 16 -22.49 3.52 11.45
N PHE A 17 -21.67 3.97 10.49
CA PHE A 17 -22.02 5.11 9.63
C PHE A 17 -23.23 4.84 8.71
N LEU A 18 -23.31 3.63 8.13
CA LEU A 18 -24.37 3.26 7.19
C LEU A 18 -25.71 3.08 7.92
N GLU A 19 -25.68 2.50 9.12
CA GLU A 19 -26.84 2.35 10.00
C GLU A 19 -27.35 3.72 10.49
N ASP A 20 -26.44 4.62 10.90
CA ASP A 20 -26.78 5.99 11.30
C ASP A 20 -27.41 6.81 10.16
N TYR A 21 -27.07 6.50 8.91
CA TYR A 21 -27.65 7.15 7.72
C TYR A 21 -28.98 6.52 7.26
N GLU A 22 -29.39 5.40 7.85
CA GLU A 22 -30.64 4.69 7.52
C GLU A 22 -30.72 4.21 6.05
N VAL A 23 -29.66 3.53 5.56
CA VAL A 23 -29.71 2.86 4.25
C VAL A 23 -30.69 1.69 4.22
N GLU A 24 -31.26 1.40 3.05
CA GLU A 24 -32.32 0.38 2.89
C GLU A 24 -31.76 -1.05 2.92
N GLU A 25 -30.60 -1.28 2.30
CA GLU A 25 -29.90 -2.57 2.27
C GLU A 25 -28.39 -2.33 2.32
N ILE A 26 -27.64 -3.25 2.95
CA ILE A 26 -26.18 -3.15 3.08
C ILE A 26 -25.51 -4.37 2.45
N PHE A 27 -24.61 -4.11 1.52
CA PHE A 27 -23.72 -5.11 0.90
C PHE A 27 -22.31 -4.98 1.49
N SER A 28 -21.63 -6.11 1.71
CA SER A 28 -20.29 -6.04 2.30
C SER A 28 -19.33 -7.15 1.87
N ASP A 29 -18.13 -6.77 1.49
CA ASP A 29 -17.03 -7.70 1.22
C ASP A 29 -16.01 -7.69 2.37
N ASP A 30 -15.94 -8.80 3.13
CA ASP A 30 -15.01 -8.94 4.29
C ASP A 30 -13.54 -9.13 3.86
N THR A 31 -13.27 -9.28 2.56
CA THR A 31 -11.88 -9.42 2.11
C THR A 31 -11.16 -8.07 2.18
N GLN A 32 -9.90 -8.07 2.59
CA GLN A 32 -9.04 -6.86 2.60
C GLN A 32 -8.41 -6.56 1.23
N SER A 33 -8.88 -7.24 0.18
CA SER A 33 -8.32 -7.15 -1.16
C SER A 33 -9.28 -6.37 -2.04
N TYR A 34 -8.78 -5.34 -2.71
CA TYR A 34 -9.52 -4.58 -3.70
C TYR A 34 -9.70 -5.35 -5.02
N GLY A 35 -9.31 -6.63 -5.06
CA GLY A 35 -9.67 -7.55 -6.15
C GLY A 35 -11.17 -7.86 -6.22
N VAL A 36 -11.94 -7.56 -5.16
CA VAL A 36 -13.40 -7.80 -5.13
C VAL A 36 -14.14 -7.06 -6.23
N PHE A 37 -13.68 -5.86 -6.61
CA PHE A 37 -14.27 -5.06 -7.68
C PHE A 37 -14.12 -5.68 -9.09
N GLN A 38 -13.43 -6.82 -9.21
CA GLN A 38 -13.30 -7.59 -10.45
C GLN A 38 -13.87 -9.01 -10.30
N ASP A 39 -14.34 -9.36 -9.11
CA ASP A 39 -14.84 -10.68 -8.79
C ASP A 39 -16.36 -10.73 -9.03
N PRO A 40 -16.85 -11.54 -9.99
CA PRO A 40 -18.28 -11.63 -10.28
C PRO A 40 -19.09 -12.25 -9.13
N GLU A 41 -18.44 -12.93 -8.18
CA GLU A 41 -19.11 -13.48 -7.00
C GLU A 41 -19.08 -12.53 -5.78
N SER A 42 -18.53 -11.32 -5.93
CA SER A 42 -18.44 -10.33 -4.84
C SER A 42 -19.79 -9.73 -4.46
N ASP A 43 -19.89 -9.27 -3.22
CA ASP A 43 -21.05 -8.52 -2.76
C ASP A 43 -21.14 -7.14 -3.42
N TYR A 44 -20.02 -6.58 -3.87
CA TYR A 44 -19.99 -5.43 -4.77
C TYR A 44 -20.77 -5.69 -6.07
N GLN A 45 -20.48 -6.79 -6.77
CA GLN A 45 -21.18 -7.11 -8.01
C GLN A 45 -22.66 -7.38 -7.75
N ARG A 46 -22.99 -8.08 -6.66
CA ARG A 46 -24.38 -8.30 -6.25
C ARG A 46 -25.13 -7.00 -5.97
N MET A 47 -24.47 -5.99 -5.41
CA MET A 47 -25.04 -4.66 -5.22
C MET A 47 -25.35 -4.01 -6.58
N LEU A 48 -24.40 -4.02 -7.52
CA LEU A 48 -24.62 -3.46 -8.86
C LEU A 48 -25.76 -4.18 -9.60
N ASP A 49 -25.85 -5.50 -9.45
CA ASP A 49 -26.93 -6.29 -10.07
C ASP A 49 -28.30 -6.02 -9.42
N TYR A 50 -28.31 -5.55 -8.16
CA TYR A 50 -29.51 -5.18 -7.41
C TYR A 50 -29.97 -3.74 -7.67
N THR A 51 -29.04 -2.84 -8.00
CA THR A 51 -29.33 -1.42 -8.27
C THR A 51 -30.19 -1.22 -9.52
N GLU A 52 -31.09 -0.25 -9.46
CA GLU A 52 -31.82 0.27 -10.61
C GLU A 52 -31.36 1.69 -10.96
N PRO A 53 -31.49 2.15 -12.22
CA PRO A 53 -31.20 3.52 -12.60
C PRO A 53 -31.93 4.53 -11.71
N GLY A 54 -31.18 5.51 -11.18
CA GLY A 54 -31.65 6.51 -10.22
C GLY A 54 -31.50 6.11 -8.74
N ASP A 55 -30.98 4.92 -8.45
CA ASP A 55 -30.56 4.55 -7.11
C ASP A 55 -29.27 5.26 -6.68
N CYS A 56 -29.07 5.35 -5.36
CA CYS A 56 -27.92 5.98 -4.76
C CYS A 56 -27.10 4.97 -3.96
N ILE A 57 -25.82 4.85 -4.29
CA ILE A 57 -24.86 4.10 -3.50
C ILE A 57 -24.32 4.99 -2.38
N VAL A 58 -24.30 4.45 -1.17
CA VAL A 58 -23.84 5.13 0.04
C VAL A 58 -22.64 4.38 0.59
N ILE A 59 -21.52 5.11 0.74
CA ILE A 59 -20.29 4.57 1.34
C ILE A 59 -19.83 5.45 2.49
N ALA A 60 -19.22 4.85 3.50
CA ALA A 60 -18.66 5.61 4.62
C ALA A 60 -17.49 6.49 4.18
N PHE A 61 -16.55 5.94 3.39
CA PHE A 61 -15.32 6.59 2.95
C PHE A 61 -15.00 6.24 1.49
N LEU A 62 -14.35 7.13 0.74
CA LEU A 62 -13.85 6.79 -0.61
C LEU A 62 -12.85 5.62 -0.60
N GLU A 63 -12.13 5.45 0.51
CA GLU A 63 -11.17 4.36 0.68
C GLU A 63 -11.84 2.97 0.69
N VAL A 64 -13.15 2.89 0.86
CA VAL A 64 -13.92 1.65 0.67
C VAL A 64 -13.74 1.13 -0.76
N ILE A 65 -13.63 2.03 -1.74
CA ILE A 65 -13.45 1.67 -3.15
C ILE A 65 -11.97 1.65 -3.53
N SER A 66 -11.21 2.69 -3.21
CA SER A 66 -9.76 2.72 -3.45
C SER A 66 -9.10 3.93 -2.82
N ARG A 67 -7.79 3.82 -2.55
CA ARG A 67 -6.92 4.98 -2.31
C ARG A 67 -6.24 5.51 -3.57
N ASP A 68 -6.41 4.81 -4.69
CA ASP A 68 -5.92 5.25 -5.99
C ASP A 68 -7.00 6.07 -6.70
N TYR A 69 -6.73 7.36 -6.91
CA TYR A 69 -7.66 8.26 -7.59
C TYR A 69 -7.95 7.84 -9.03
N GLN A 70 -7.05 7.11 -9.71
CA GLN A 70 -7.32 6.61 -11.07
C GLN A 70 -8.37 5.49 -11.06
N VAL A 71 -8.39 4.69 -9.99
CA VAL A 71 -9.42 3.66 -9.78
C VAL A 71 -10.74 4.34 -9.41
N LEU A 72 -10.71 5.33 -8.51
CA LEU A 72 -11.91 6.11 -8.16
C LEU A 72 -12.54 6.80 -9.38
N LEU A 73 -11.73 7.36 -10.28
CA LEU A 73 -12.24 7.96 -11.52
C LEU A 73 -12.95 6.95 -12.42
N LYS A 74 -12.47 5.69 -12.47
CA LYS A 74 -13.15 4.63 -13.22
C LYS A 74 -14.47 4.24 -12.56
N PHE A 75 -14.46 4.09 -11.25
CA PHE A 75 -15.66 3.84 -10.46
C PHE A 75 -16.73 4.91 -10.69
N PHE A 76 -16.37 6.20 -10.67
CA PHE A 76 -17.34 7.26 -10.95
C PHE A 76 -17.88 7.26 -12.38
N ASN A 77 -17.10 6.79 -13.36
CA ASN A 77 -17.61 6.62 -14.72
C ASN A 77 -18.56 5.42 -14.80
N GLU A 78 -18.26 4.32 -14.11
CA GLU A 78 -19.16 3.16 -14.02
C GLU A 78 -20.50 3.54 -13.39
N LEU A 79 -20.50 4.32 -12.31
CA LEU A 79 -21.75 4.80 -11.70
C LEU A 79 -22.54 5.72 -12.65
N GLU A 80 -21.85 6.62 -13.37
CA GLU A 80 -22.50 7.49 -14.35
C GLU A 80 -23.12 6.69 -15.50
N ASP A 81 -22.42 5.67 -16.02
CA ASP A 81 -22.90 4.79 -17.09
C ASP A 81 -24.13 3.97 -16.65
N LEU A 82 -24.25 3.67 -15.35
CA LEU A 82 -25.38 2.96 -14.74
C LEU A 82 -26.51 3.89 -14.27
N GLU A 83 -26.37 5.21 -14.46
CA GLU A 83 -27.30 6.24 -13.97
C GLU A 83 -27.50 6.20 -12.44
N LEU A 84 -26.43 5.90 -11.70
CA LEU A 84 -26.42 5.82 -10.23
C LEU A 84 -25.79 7.06 -9.61
N ASP A 85 -26.27 7.45 -8.43
CA ASP A 85 -25.67 8.50 -7.61
C ASP A 85 -24.76 7.93 -6.51
N LEU A 86 -23.90 8.78 -5.96
CA LEU A 86 -22.97 8.41 -4.88
C LEU A 86 -23.02 9.40 -3.72
N ILE A 87 -23.17 8.88 -2.51
CA ILE A 87 -23.03 9.61 -1.27
C ILE A 87 -21.85 9.05 -0.47
N VAL A 88 -20.94 9.94 -0.06
CA VAL A 88 -19.80 9.61 0.80
C VAL A 88 -20.00 10.28 2.16
N LEU A 89 -20.37 9.50 3.18
CA LEU A 89 -20.86 10.02 4.46
C LEU A 89 -19.85 10.88 5.24
N THR A 90 -18.55 10.65 5.02
CA THR A 90 -17.47 11.41 5.68
C THR A 90 -16.94 12.58 4.87
N SER A 91 -17.56 12.90 3.73
CA SER A 91 -17.17 13.98 2.83
C SER A 91 -18.30 14.98 2.65
N PRO A 92 -18.03 16.21 2.18
CA PRO A 92 -19.09 17.11 1.76
C PRO A 92 -19.95 16.45 0.67
N GLU A 93 -21.24 16.82 0.63
CA GLU A 93 -22.15 16.40 -0.44
C GLU A 93 -21.62 16.96 -1.77
N LEU A 94 -21.15 16.05 -2.61
CA LEU A 94 -20.61 16.34 -3.93
C LEU A 94 -21.24 15.38 -4.93
N THR A 95 -21.62 15.91 -6.08
CA THR A 95 -22.06 15.13 -7.24
C THR A 95 -20.89 14.35 -7.84
N LEU A 96 -21.19 13.33 -8.66
CA LEU A 96 -20.17 12.57 -9.39
C LEU A 96 -19.28 13.47 -10.28
N LEU A 97 -19.86 14.53 -10.86
CA LEU A 97 -19.13 15.50 -11.66
C LEU A 97 -18.14 16.30 -10.79
N GLU A 98 -18.57 16.81 -9.65
CA GLU A 98 -17.72 17.57 -8.74
C GLU A 98 -16.58 16.69 -8.19
N TRP A 99 -16.87 15.45 -7.83
CA TRP A 99 -15.84 14.47 -7.44
C TRP A 99 -14.78 14.30 -8.53
N ARG A 100 -15.22 14.17 -9.78
CA ARG A 100 -14.33 14.04 -10.95
C ARG A 100 -13.46 15.27 -11.13
N GLU A 101 -14.04 16.47 -11.01
CA GLU A 101 -13.29 17.72 -11.09
C GLU A 101 -12.23 17.83 -10.00
N VAL A 102 -12.57 17.45 -8.76
CA VAL A 102 -11.64 17.42 -7.64
C VAL A 102 -10.48 16.44 -7.92
N LEU A 103 -10.77 15.21 -8.34
CA LEU A 103 -9.73 14.21 -8.60
C LEU A 103 -8.85 14.59 -9.82
N LEU A 104 -9.44 15.15 -10.88
CA LEU A 104 -8.69 15.66 -12.03
C LEU A 104 -7.83 16.88 -11.66
N TRP A 105 -8.34 17.76 -10.79
CA TRP A 105 -7.55 18.86 -10.24
C TRP A 105 -6.37 18.32 -9.44
N ILE A 106 -6.55 17.26 -8.65
CA ILE A 106 -5.45 16.59 -7.93
C ILE A 106 -4.42 16.05 -8.93
N ASP A 107 -4.80 15.24 -9.93
CA ASP A 107 -3.85 14.68 -10.92
C ASP A 107 -3.08 15.78 -11.66
N ARG A 108 -3.77 16.85 -12.08
CA ARG A 108 -3.12 17.99 -12.74
C ARG A 108 -2.18 18.74 -11.81
N ASN A 109 -2.58 18.94 -10.55
CA ASN A 109 -1.76 19.70 -9.61
C ASN A 109 -0.62 18.90 -9.03
N ASP A 110 -0.74 17.57 -8.89
CA ASP A 110 0.38 16.72 -8.50
C ASP A 110 1.55 16.88 -9.50
N ARG A 111 1.22 17.21 -10.77
CA ARG A 111 2.19 17.59 -11.81
C ARG A 111 2.63 19.06 -11.77
N LEU A 112 1.79 19.99 -11.28
CA LEU A 112 2.04 21.44 -11.23
C LEU A 112 2.65 21.93 -9.90
N VAL A 113 2.67 21.12 -8.84
CA VAL A 113 3.37 21.49 -7.60
C VAL A 113 4.87 21.53 -7.89
N HIS A 114 5.34 22.74 -8.16
CA HIS A 114 6.71 23.08 -8.54
C HIS A 114 7.78 22.34 -7.70
N PRO A 115 8.89 21.86 -8.29
CA PRO A 115 10.01 21.22 -7.58
C PRO A 115 10.59 22.03 -6.40
N ARG A 116 10.38 23.35 -6.38
CA ARG A 116 10.85 24.26 -5.32
C ARG A 116 9.92 24.30 -4.09
N LEU A 117 8.60 24.26 -4.28
CA LEU A 117 7.63 24.16 -3.17
C LEU A 117 7.67 22.76 -2.54
N ILE A 118 7.89 21.75 -3.39
CA ILE A 118 8.22 20.38 -3.02
C ILE A 118 9.47 20.32 -2.12
N LYS A 119 10.57 21.04 -2.38
CA LYS A 119 11.77 20.96 -1.50
C LYS A 119 11.57 21.48 -0.07
N LEU A 120 10.71 22.48 0.13
CA LEU A 120 10.41 23.04 1.46
C LEU A 120 9.37 22.20 2.20
N LYS A 121 8.28 21.78 1.53
CA LYS A 121 7.28 20.88 2.12
C LYS A 121 7.80 19.45 2.29
N LEU A 122 8.51 18.85 1.32
CA LEU A 122 9.12 17.51 1.43
C LEU A 122 10.16 17.42 2.54
N LYS A 123 10.81 18.49 3.01
CA LYS A 123 11.75 18.34 4.14
C LYS A 123 11.01 18.11 5.45
N GLN A 124 9.80 18.66 5.57
CA GLN A 124 8.87 18.50 6.69
C GLN A 124 7.93 17.28 6.52
N GLU A 125 7.54 16.97 5.28
CA GLU A 125 6.73 15.81 4.94
C GLU A 125 7.56 14.54 4.72
N LYS A 126 8.83 14.57 4.30
CA LYS A 126 9.66 13.34 4.25
C LYS A 126 9.90 12.73 5.62
N SER A 127 9.84 13.49 6.71
CA SER A 127 9.86 12.89 8.05
C SER A 127 8.51 12.24 8.38
N ARG A 128 7.39 12.92 8.10
CA ARG A 128 6.04 12.37 8.34
C ARG A 128 5.66 11.21 7.43
N ASN A 129 6.03 11.28 6.14
CA ASN A 129 5.57 10.39 5.08
C ASN A 129 6.50 9.16 4.93
N LYS A 130 7.80 9.23 5.30
CA LYS A 130 8.63 8.01 5.50
C LYS A 130 8.03 7.10 6.57
N GLU A 131 7.47 7.68 7.62
CA GLU A 131 6.85 6.92 8.71
C GLU A 131 5.49 6.33 8.31
N THR A 132 4.80 6.89 7.30
CA THR A 132 3.46 6.45 6.91
C THR A 132 3.42 5.04 6.34
N TYR A 133 4.44 4.54 5.63
CA TYR A 133 4.41 3.16 5.13
C TYR A 133 5.78 2.52 5.26
N SER A 134 6.13 2.17 6.49
CA SER A 134 7.39 1.51 6.84
C SER A 134 7.14 0.37 7.83
N ALA A 135 8.15 -0.48 8.01
CA ALA A 135 8.13 -1.54 9.03
C ALA A 135 7.88 -1.01 10.45
N PHE A 136 8.20 0.26 10.69
CA PHE A 136 8.13 0.95 11.99
C PHE A 136 7.00 1.97 12.07
N SER A 137 6.05 1.96 11.13
CA SER A 137 4.91 2.87 11.19
C SER A 137 4.16 2.71 12.52
N LYS A 138 3.81 3.85 13.13
CA LYS A 138 2.94 3.89 14.32
C LYS A 138 1.50 3.56 13.97
N ASP A 139 1.08 3.89 12.75
CA ASP A 139 -0.24 3.54 12.27
C ASP A 139 -0.30 2.03 12.00
N SER A 140 -1.26 1.38 12.66
CA SER A 140 -1.49 -0.06 12.55
C SER A 140 -1.89 -0.47 11.14
N GLU A 141 -2.59 0.39 10.41
CA GLU A 141 -3.11 0.12 9.09
C GLU A 141 -2.01 0.21 8.04
N ALA A 142 -1.28 1.32 8.03
CA ALA A 142 -0.01 1.47 7.35
C ALA A 142 0.94 0.28 7.52
N LYS A 143 1.10 -0.18 8.76
CA LYS A 143 1.99 -1.31 9.10
C LYS A 143 1.48 -2.63 8.53
N ARG A 144 0.17 -2.86 8.54
CA ARG A 144 -0.46 -4.03 7.91
C ARG A 144 -0.28 -4.00 6.40
N LEU A 145 -0.55 -2.85 5.76
CA LEU A 145 -0.32 -2.67 4.33
C LEU A 145 1.15 -2.96 3.98
N TYR A 146 2.11 -2.36 4.70
CA TYR A 146 3.53 -2.59 4.48
C TYR A 146 3.90 -4.07 4.53
N ARG A 147 3.45 -4.80 5.57
CA ARG A 147 3.71 -6.24 5.71
C ARG A 147 3.07 -7.06 4.59
N GLY A 148 1.83 -6.74 4.22
CA GLY A 148 1.13 -7.42 3.13
C GLY A 148 1.85 -7.26 1.80
N VAL A 149 2.25 -6.04 1.47
CA VAL A 149 3.05 -5.72 0.28
C VAL A 149 4.40 -6.46 0.32
N MET A 150 5.08 -6.47 1.46
CA MET A 150 6.36 -7.17 1.63
C MET A 150 6.24 -8.68 1.39
N TRP A 151 5.18 -9.33 1.88
CA TRP A 151 4.95 -10.76 1.62
C TRP A 151 4.74 -11.06 0.13
N GLN A 152 3.99 -10.22 -0.57
CA GLN A 152 3.75 -10.37 -2.00
C GLN A 152 5.03 -10.11 -2.83
N LEU A 153 5.85 -9.14 -2.42
CA LEU A 153 7.16 -8.89 -3.01
C LEU A 153 8.12 -10.08 -2.83
N LEU A 154 8.12 -10.72 -1.65
CA LEU A 154 8.88 -11.96 -1.40
C LEU A 154 8.39 -13.11 -2.29
N GLY A 155 7.09 -13.19 -2.53
CA GLY A 155 6.48 -14.11 -3.50
C GLY A 155 6.74 -13.76 -4.97
N LYS A 156 7.57 -12.75 -5.27
CA LYS A 156 7.91 -12.27 -6.62
C LYS A 156 6.70 -11.85 -7.46
N GLN A 157 5.62 -11.41 -6.82
CA GLN A 157 4.45 -10.90 -7.55
C GLN A 157 4.78 -9.58 -8.26
N LYS A 158 4.11 -9.33 -9.39
CA LYS A 158 4.29 -8.09 -10.16
C LYS A 158 3.76 -6.90 -9.37
N LEU A 159 4.51 -5.80 -9.38
CA LEU A 159 4.19 -4.58 -8.60
C LEU A 159 2.80 -4.02 -8.91
N ARG A 160 2.41 -4.04 -10.19
CA ARG A 160 1.09 -3.57 -10.62
C ARG A 160 -0.05 -4.41 -10.03
N THR A 161 0.10 -5.73 -10.03
CA THR A 161 -0.87 -6.64 -9.43
C THR A 161 -0.99 -6.41 -7.93
N ILE A 162 0.12 -6.15 -7.25
CA ILE A 162 0.14 -5.80 -5.82
C ILE A 162 -0.61 -4.48 -5.58
N ALA A 163 -0.36 -3.46 -6.41
CA ALA A 163 -1.00 -2.14 -6.30
C ALA A 163 -2.52 -2.26 -6.44
N GLU A 164 -2.98 -2.99 -7.47
CA GLU A 164 -4.39 -3.25 -7.74
C GLU A 164 -5.05 -4.03 -6.58
N GLN A 165 -4.45 -5.13 -6.12
CA GLN A 165 -4.98 -5.92 -5.00
C GLN A 165 -5.03 -5.16 -3.67
N LYS A 166 -4.08 -4.23 -3.46
CA LYS A 166 -4.00 -3.43 -2.23
C LYS A 166 -4.72 -2.09 -2.32
N GLY A 167 -5.29 -1.74 -3.47
CA GLY A 167 -6.02 -0.49 -3.68
C GLY A 167 -5.18 0.75 -3.43
N VAL A 168 -3.88 0.71 -3.74
CA VAL A 168 -2.95 1.83 -3.53
C VAL A 168 -2.17 2.17 -4.79
N PRO A 169 -1.74 3.44 -4.95
CA PRO A 169 -0.93 3.86 -6.10
C PRO A 169 0.34 3.02 -6.27
N ILE A 170 0.73 2.74 -7.52
CA ILE A 170 1.92 1.93 -7.81
C ILE A 170 3.21 2.56 -7.26
N GLU A 171 3.27 3.89 -7.17
CA GLU A 171 4.36 4.65 -6.58
C GLU A 171 4.57 4.27 -5.10
N THR A 172 3.48 3.99 -4.39
CA THR A 172 3.50 3.52 -2.99
C THR A 172 4.17 2.16 -2.90
N ILE A 173 3.82 1.24 -3.81
CA ILE A 173 4.43 -0.10 -3.89
C ILE A 173 5.93 0.00 -4.21
N TYR A 174 6.31 0.84 -5.18
CA TYR A 174 7.71 1.11 -5.49
C TYR A 174 8.49 1.64 -4.29
N ARG A 175 7.89 2.55 -3.52
CA ARG A 175 8.49 3.09 -2.30
C ARG A 175 8.73 2.00 -1.26
N ILE A 176 7.73 1.15 -1.00
CA ILE A 176 7.84 0.02 -0.07
C ILE A 176 8.91 -0.97 -0.54
N GLN A 177 8.95 -1.29 -1.84
CA GLN A 177 9.97 -2.17 -2.40
C GLN A 177 11.38 -1.62 -2.20
N GLN A 178 11.59 -0.32 -2.43
CA GLN A 178 12.89 0.32 -2.23
C GLN A 178 13.32 0.29 -0.76
N GLU A 179 12.39 0.56 0.18
CA GLU A 179 12.68 0.44 1.60
C GLU A 179 12.99 -1.00 2.00
N PHE A 180 12.22 -1.96 1.50
CA PHE A 180 12.46 -3.38 1.75
C PHE A 180 13.84 -3.83 1.27
N LYS A 181 14.26 -3.43 0.07
CA LYS A 181 15.62 -3.70 -0.44
C LYS A 181 16.70 -3.13 0.48
N ARG A 182 16.53 -1.91 1.00
CA ARG A 182 17.48 -1.30 1.95
C ARG A 182 17.54 -2.05 3.27
N VAL A 183 16.39 -2.47 3.81
CA VAL A 183 16.32 -3.25 5.05
C VAL A 183 16.94 -4.64 4.85
N LYS A 184 16.66 -5.32 3.73
CA LYS A 184 17.28 -6.59 3.36
C LYS A 184 18.80 -6.45 3.33
N LEU A 185 19.31 -5.43 2.64
CA LEU A 185 20.75 -5.17 2.51
C LEU A 185 21.39 -4.85 3.86
N ALA A 186 20.74 -4.02 4.70
CA ALA A 186 21.21 -3.75 6.06
C ALA A 186 21.23 -5.02 6.94
N GLY A 187 20.23 -5.89 6.81
CA GLY A 187 20.18 -7.17 7.52
C GLY A 187 21.31 -8.11 7.10
N ILE A 188 21.58 -8.21 5.79
CA ILE A 188 22.72 -8.96 5.26
C ILE A 188 24.03 -8.42 5.82
N LEU A 189 24.26 -7.10 5.76
CA LEU A 189 25.47 -6.47 6.30
C LEU A 189 25.64 -6.73 7.79
N ALA A 190 24.57 -6.68 8.58
CA ALA A 190 24.61 -6.99 10.01
C ALA A 190 25.01 -8.46 10.25
N ILE A 191 24.43 -9.41 9.51
CA ILE A 191 24.79 -10.83 9.60
C ILE A 191 26.27 -11.04 9.22
N CYS A 192 26.74 -10.38 8.16
CA CYS A 192 28.16 -10.40 7.75
C CYS A 192 29.07 -9.90 8.87
N PHE A 193 28.70 -8.79 9.50
CA PHE A 193 29.46 -8.20 10.61
C PHE A 193 29.54 -9.15 11.81
N PHE A 194 28.43 -9.78 12.19
CA PHE A 194 28.41 -10.79 13.27
C PHE A 194 29.23 -12.03 12.91
N LEU A 195 29.15 -12.52 11.66
CA LEU A 195 29.99 -13.62 11.18
C LEU A 195 31.47 -13.27 11.23
N ALA A 196 31.85 -12.05 10.82
CA ALA A 196 33.23 -11.59 10.90
C ALA A 196 33.74 -11.58 12.36
N ILE A 197 32.96 -11.04 13.30
CA ILE A 197 33.30 -11.07 14.73
C ILE A 197 33.43 -12.50 15.25
N ALA A 198 32.51 -13.39 14.89
CA ALA A 198 32.56 -14.79 15.29
C ALA A 198 33.80 -15.49 14.73
N THR A 199 34.15 -15.26 13.46
CA THR A 199 35.37 -15.83 12.86
C THR A 199 36.65 -15.29 13.49
N LEU A 200 36.71 -14.00 13.85
CA LEU A 200 37.83 -13.41 14.60
C LEU A 200 37.99 -14.10 15.95
N LYS A 201 36.90 -14.21 16.72
CA LYS A 201 36.91 -14.82 18.05
C LYS A 201 37.26 -16.31 18.03
N ILE A 202 36.79 -17.04 17.01
CA ILE A 202 37.18 -18.44 16.81
C ILE A 202 38.67 -18.53 16.48
N THR A 203 39.17 -17.70 15.57
CA THR A 203 40.56 -17.79 15.12
C THR A 203 41.55 -17.32 16.20
N GLU A 204 41.18 -16.36 17.05
CA GLU A 204 41.92 -15.99 18.26
C GLU A 204 42.07 -17.17 19.23
N ASN A 205 41.06 -18.04 19.30
CA ASN A 205 41.10 -19.26 20.11
C ASN A 205 41.91 -20.41 19.49
N PHE A 206 42.21 -20.38 18.18
CA PHE A 206 42.83 -21.48 17.43
C PHE A 206 44.23 -21.16 16.87
N SER A 207 44.62 -19.89 16.72
CA SER A 207 45.91 -19.50 16.12
C SER A 207 46.39 -18.11 16.55
N ASP A 208 47.61 -18.02 17.09
CA ASP A 208 48.30 -16.76 17.42
C ASP A 208 48.79 -15.97 16.17
N ASN A 209 48.60 -16.52 14.96
CA ASN A 209 49.20 -15.96 13.76
C ASN A 209 48.24 -14.98 13.04
N LEU A 210 48.45 -13.68 13.32
CA LEU A 210 47.61 -12.55 12.88
C LEU A 210 47.36 -12.50 11.36
N TRP A 211 48.30 -12.99 10.55
CA TRP A 211 48.18 -13.02 9.08
C TRP A 211 47.12 -14.01 8.57
N ILE A 212 46.99 -15.18 9.22
CA ILE A 212 46.00 -16.19 8.83
C ILE A 212 44.59 -15.69 9.17
N GLN A 213 44.44 -14.99 10.29
CA GLN A 213 43.19 -14.34 10.70
C GLN A 213 42.69 -13.33 9.67
N ILE A 214 43.57 -12.45 9.19
CA ILE A 214 43.24 -11.42 8.20
C ILE A 214 42.82 -12.07 6.88
N VAL A 215 43.56 -13.09 6.40
CA VAL A 215 43.26 -13.77 5.13
C VAL A 215 41.91 -14.48 5.18
N VAL A 216 41.61 -15.22 6.26
CA VAL A 216 40.32 -15.91 6.42
C VAL A 216 39.17 -14.89 6.45
N CYS A 217 39.31 -13.78 7.17
CA CYS A 217 38.28 -12.74 7.27
C CYS A 217 38.02 -12.04 5.92
N VAL A 218 39.07 -11.74 5.15
CA VAL A 218 38.95 -11.13 3.82
C VAL A 218 38.27 -12.09 2.83
N VAL A 219 38.65 -13.37 2.83
CA VAL A 219 38.08 -14.38 1.92
C VAL A 219 36.61 -14.64 2.23
N THR A 220 36.22 -14.77 3.51
CA THR A 220 34.82 -14.94 3.89
C THR A 220 33.98 -13.71 3.56
N THR A 221 34.50 -12.51 3.81
CA THR A 221 33.80 -11.26 3.46
C THR A 221 33.60 -11.15 1.95
N LEU A 222 34.62 -11.45 1.14
CA LEU A 222 34.52 -11.46 -0.32
C LEU A 222 33.53 -12.51 -0.85
N ALA A 223 33.53 -13.72 -0.28
CA ALA A 223 32.60 -14.78 -0.67
C ALA A 223 31.14 -14.40 -0.38
N ILE A 224 30.89 -13.76 0.77
CA ILE A 224 29.54 -13.30 1.12
C ILE A 224 29.12 -12.15 0.20
N LEU A 225 30.02 -11.18 -0.04
CA LEU A 225 29.73 -10.04 -0.93
C LEU A 225 29.39 -10.49 -2.35
N TYR A 226 30.16 -11.46 -2.87
CA TYR A 226 29.91 -12.07 -4.18
C TYR A 226 28.55 -12.78 -4.23
N ASN A 227 28.22 -13.59 -3.23
CA ASN A 227 26.95 -14.32 -3.19
C ASN A 227 25.75 -13.37 -3.05
N THR A 228 25.92 -12.24 -2.37
CA THR A 228 24.85 -11.23 -2.21
C THR A 228 24.64 -10.37 -3.46
N LEU A 229 25.68 -10.17 -4.28
CA LEU A 229 25.60 -9.43 -5.53
C LEU A 229 25.09 -10.30 -6.68
N ALA A 230 25.41 -11.60 -6.69
CA ALA A 230 24.95 -12.54 -7.71
C ALA A 230 23.45 -12.87 -7.60
N ASP A 231 22.84 -12.65 -6.44
CA ASP A 231 21.42 -12.93 -6.16
C ASP A 231 20.47 -11.76 -6.55
N ASP A 232 21.04 -10.68 -7.10
CA ASP A 232 20.32 -9.46 -7.57
C ASP A 232 20.25 -9.37 -9.12
N GLU A 233 20.76 -10.38 -9.86
CA GLU A 233 20.51 -10.64 -11.30
C GLU A 233 19.35 -11.63 -11.52
#